data_AF-X1UTY6-F1
#
_entry.id   AF-X1UTY6-F1
#
_cell.length_a   1.000
_cell.length_b   1.000
_cell.length_c   1.000
_cell.angle_alpha   90.00
_cell.angle_beta   90.00
_cell.angle_gamma   90.00
#
_symmetry.space_group_name_H-M   'P 1'
#
loop_
_entity.id
_entity.type
_entity.pdbx_description
1 polymer ?
#
loop_
_entity_poly.entity_id
_entity_poly.type
_entity_poly.pdbx_seq_one_letter_code
_entity_poly.pdbx_strand_id
1 'polypeptide(L)'
;DEYIRKQTLTNCERFITPPLKEYENTVLGSEEKIKSLEYNIFVDIRTKASQRVEEIQKTAEAIALLDLLLCFAFLSKRNRYTKPILSNSDEIFISEGRHPVVKR
;
A
#
# COMPACT_ATOMS: atom_id res chain seq x y z
N ASP A 1 -23.50 -47.97 13.16
CA ASP A 1 -23.29 -47.79 11.71
C ASP A 1 -23.35 -46.34 11.20
N GLU A 2 -23.63 -45.35 12.05
CA GLU A 2 -23.81 -43.95 11.61
C GLU A 2 -22.54 -43.07 11.69
N TYR A 3 -21.49 -43.55 12.36
CA TYR A 3 -20.20 -42.86 12.52
C TYR A 3 -19.14 -43.47 11.62
N ILE A 4 -18.62 -42.67 10.69
CA ILE A 4 -17.54 -43.05 9.76
C ILE A 4 -16.23 -42.49 10.31
N ARG A 5 -15.23 -43.36 10.57
CA ARG A 5 -13.93 -42.91 11.11
C ARG A 5 -13.17 -42.07 10.08
N LYS A 6 -12.76 -40.85 10.44
CA LYS A 6 -12.07 -39.88 9.56
C LYS A 6 -10.55 -39.80 9.84
N GLN A 7 -10.13 -39.88 11.10
CA GLN A 7 -8.71 -39.74 11.48
C GLN A 7 -8.44 -40.35 12.86
N THR A 8 -7.29 -41.02 13.05
CA THR A 8 -6.81 -41.48 14.37
C THR A 8 -5.66 -40.59 14.83
N LEU A 9 -5.74 -40.10 16.06
CA LEU A 9 -4.73 -39.28 16.75
C LEU A 9 -4.15 -40.07 17.92
N THR A 10 -3.02 -39.61 18.46
CA THR A 10 -2.25 -40.32 19.51
C THR A 10 -3.09 -40.69 20.74
N ASN A 11 -4.13 -39.90 21.07
CA ASN A 11 -4.99 -40.10 22.25
C ASN A 11 -6.50 -40.16 21.94
N CYS A 12 -6.95 -40.05 20.68
CA CYS A 12 -8.38 -40.07 20.33
C CYS A 12 -8.65 -40.37 18.86
N GLU A 13 -9.91 -40.71 18.53
CA GLU A 13 -10.37 -40.93 17.16
C GLU A 13 -11.41 -39.89 16.75
N ARG A 14 -11.31 -39.39 15.52
CA ARG A 14 -12.28 -38.47 14.91
C ARG A 14 -13.20 -39.24 13.98
N PHE A 15 -14.50 -39.00 14.11
CA PHE A 15 -15.54 -39.58 13.28
C PHE A 15 -16.35 -38.47 12.60
N ILE A 16 -16.96 -38.81 11.47
CA ILE A 16 -17.91 -37.97 10.75
C ILE A 16 -19.19 -38.75 10.51
N THR A 17 -20.33 -38.08 10.60
CA THR A 17 -21.63 -38.66 10.25
C THR A 17 -22.05 -38.18 8.85
N PRO A 18 -22.85 -38.95 8.10
CA PRO A 18 -23.38 -38.53 6.80
C PRO A 18 -24.01 -37.12 6.80
N PRO A 19 -24.92 -36.75 7.73
CA PRO A 19 -25.50 -35.40 7.76
C PRO A 19 -24.45 -34.31 8.06
N LEU A 20 -23.42 -34.61 8.86
CA LEU A 20 -22.34 -33.66 9.13
C LEU A 20 -21.48 -33.42 7.89
N LYS A 21 -21.29 -34.45 7.05
CA LYS A 21 -20.54 -34.34 5.79
C LYS A 21 -21.28 -33.51 4.73
N GLU A 22 -22.61 -33.63 4.65
CA GLU A 22 -23.44 -32.78 3.78
C GLU A 22 -23.38 -31.31 4.20
N TYR A 23 -23.42 -31.05 5.52
CA TYR A 23 -23.26 -29.72 6.05
C TYR A 23 -21.86 -29.15 5.80
N GLU A 24 -20.79 -29.94 6.03
CA GLU A 24 -19.40 -29.58 5.73
C GLU A 24 -19.25 -29.16 4.25
N ASN A 25 -19.80 -29.95 3.32
CA ASN A 25 -19.78 -29.62 1.88
C ASN A 25 -20.54 -28.33 1.56
N THR A 26 -21.70 -28.10 2.20
CA THR A 26 -22.51 -26.90 1.99
C THR A 26 -21.79 -25.64 2.49
N VAL A 27 -21.14 -25.73 3.65
CA VAL A 27 -20.34 -24.64 4.22
C VAL A 27 -19.15 -24.34 3.33
N LEU A 28 -18.36 -25.36 2.95
CA LEU A 28 -17.19 -25.18 2.09
C LEU A 28 -17.56 -24.58 0.73
N GLY A 29 -18.63 -25.07 0.09
CA GLY A 29 -19.11 -24.51 -1.18
C GLY A 29 -19.63 -23.08 -1.05
N SER A 30 -20.18 -22.71 0.11
CA SER A 30 -20.62 -21.34 0.38
C SER A 30 -19.43 -20.40 0.61
N GLU A 31 -18.40 -20.84 1.34
CA GLU A 31 -17.17 -20.06 1.52
C GLU A 31 -16.45 -19.80 0.19
N GLU A 32 -16.39 -20.80 -0.70
CA GLU A 32 -15.78 -20.65 -2.02
C GLU A 32 -16.56 -19.64 -2.89
N LYS A 33 -17.90 -19.69 -2.83
CA LYS A 33 -18.77 -18.71 -3.49
C LYS A 33 -18.54 -17.30 -2.95
N ILE A 34 -18.44 -17.13 -1.63
CA ILE A 34 -18.17 -15.82 -1.03
C ILE A 34 -16.81 -15.29 -1.50
N LYS A 35 -15.75 -16.09 -1.43
CA LYS A 35 -14.40 -15.68 -1.85
C LYS A 35 -14.34 -15.31 -3.33
N SER A 36 -14.98 -16.08 -4.20
CA SER A 36 -15.04 -15.77 -5.63
C SER A 36 -15.80 -14.47 -5.90
N LEU A 37 -16.88 -14.22 -5.17
CA LEU A 37 -17.66 -13.00 -5.31
C LEU A 37 -16.89 -11.76 -4.81
N GLU A 38 -16.19 -11.87 -3.68
CA GLU A 38 -15.27 -10.84 -3.18
C GLU A 38 -14.16 -10.55 -4.18
N TYR A 39 -13.55 -11.59 -4.75
CA TYR A 39 -12.49 -11.42 -5.74
C TYR A 39 -12.98 -10.70 -6.99
N ASN A 40 -14.18 -11.05 -7.48
CA ASN A 40 -14.78 -10.38 -8.62
C ASN A 40 -15.02 -8.89 -8.34
N ILE A 41 -15.58 -8.56 -7.17
CA ILE A 41 -15.78 -7.16 -6.75
C ILE A 41 -14.44 -6.42 -6.67
N PHE A 42 -13.40 -7.05 -6.10
CA PHE A 42 -12.07 -6.47 -6.01
C PHE A 42 -11.48 -6.19 -7.41
N VAL A 43 -11.59 -7.14 -8.34
CA VAL A 43 -11.13 -6.99 -9.72
C VAL A 43 -11.87 -5.86 -10.43
N ASP A 44 -13.18 -5.73 -10.21
CA ASP A 44 -13.99 -4.64 -10.77
C ASP A 44 -13.53 -3.28 -10.25
N ILE A 45 -13.28 -3.15 -8.95
CA ILE A 45 -12.74 -1.92 -8.34
C ILE A 45 -11.37 -1.60 -8.93
N ARG A 46 -10.48 -2.59 -9.01
CA ARG A 46 -9.14 -2.42 -9.59
C ARG A 46 -9.22 -1.95 -11.04
N THR A 47 -10.14 -2.50 -11.82
CA THR A 47 -10.35 -2.12 -13.23
C THR A 47 -10.85 -0.68 -13.36
N LYS A 48 -11.78 -0.27 -12.49
CA LYS A 48 -12.24 1.12 -12.42
C LYS A 48 -11.12 2.08 -12.03
N ALA A 49 -10.30 1.70 -11.05
CA ALA A 49 -9.14 2.48 -10.65
C ALA A 49 -8.09 2.56 -11.77
N SER A 50 -7.85 1.46 -12.49
CA SER A 50 -6.86 1.43 -13.58
C SER A 50 -7.23 2.37 -14.73
N GLN A 51 -8.53 2.58 -14.98
CA GLN A 51 -9.02 3.54 -15.98
C GLN A 51 -8.71 5.00 -15.63
N ARG A 52 -8.40 5.30 -14.37
CA ARG A 52 -8.12 6.66 -13.87
C ARG A 52 -6.65 6.84 -13.46
N VAL A 53 -5.76 5.93 -13.86
CA VAL A 53 -4.35 5.94 -13.44
C VAL A 53 -3.64 7.25 -13.77
N GLU A 54 -3.88 7.82 -14.95
CA GLU A 54 -3.25 9.11 -15.31
C GLU A 54 -3.69 10.26 -14.39
N GLU A 55 -4.96 10.32 -14.00
CA GLU A 55 -5.46 11.35 -13.08
C GLU A 55 -4.87 11.17 -11.68
N ILE A 56 -4.76 9.92 -11.22
CA ILE A 56 -4.15 9.57 -9.94
C ILE A 56 -2.66 9.96 -9.95
N GLN A 57 -1.93 9.63 -11.01
CA GLN A 57 -0.51 9.96 -11.16
C GLN A 57 -0.28 11.48 -11.20
N LYS A 58 -1.05 12.23 -12.00
CA LYS A 58 -0.96 13.70 -12.05
C LYS A 58 -1.21 14.33 -10.68
N THR A 59 -2.18 13.81 -9.94
CA THR A 59 -2.47 14.28 -8.59
C THR A 59 -1.33 13.95 -7.63
N ALA A 60 -0.77 12.74 -7.71
CA ALA A 60 0.37 12.33 -6.90
C ALA A 60 1.61 13.20 -7.17
N GLU A 61 1.90 13.50 -8.44
CA GLU A 61 3.00 14.39 -8.83
C GLU A 61 2.81 15.81 -8.28
N ALA A 62 1.60 16.36 -8.38
CA ALA A 62 1.29 17.68 -7.83
C ALA A 62 1.47 17.73 -6.30
N ILE A 63 1.02 16.69 -5.59
CA ILE A 63 1.21 16.57 -4.14
C ILE A 63 2.70 16.45 -3.80
N ALA A 64 3.46 15.62 -4.53
CA ALA A 64 4.89 15.45 -4.30
C ALA A 64 5.67 16.77 -4.52
N LEU A 65 5.34 17.52 -5.57
CA LEU A 65 5.94 18.82 -5.83
C LEU A 65 5.61 19.81 -4.70
N LEU A 66 4.36 19.83 -4.23
CA LEU A 66 3.94 20.69 -3.13
C LEU A 66 4.69 20.36 -1.84
N ASP A 67 4.82 19.08 -1.49
CA ASP A 67 5.57 18.63 -0.31
C ASP A 67 7.05 19.04 -0.39
N LEU A 68 7.68 18.85 -1.55
CA LEU A 68 9.07 19.28 -1.79
C LEU A 68 9.26 20.78 -1.60
N LEU A 69 8.38 21.59 -2.19
CA LEU A 69 8.45 23.06 -2.09
C LEU A 69 8.22 23.54 -0.65
N LEU A 70 7.30 22.92 0.08
CA LEU A 70 7.09 23.21 1.51
C LEU A 70 8.31 22.83 2.34
N CYS A 71 8.92 21.67 2.06
CA CYS A 71 10.15 21.24 2.72
C CYS A 71 11.28 22.25 2.47
N PHE A 72 11.46 22.73 1.23
CA PHE A 72 12.43 23.77 0.91
C PHE A 72 12.16 25.09 1.63
N ALA A 73 10.91 25.54 1.69
CA ALA A 73 10.54 26.76 2.41
C ALA A 73 10.82 26.62 3.92
N PHE A 74 10.45 25.49 4.51
CA PHE A 74 10.69 25.18 5.92
C PHE A 74 12.19 25.15 6.25
N LEU A 75 12.98 24.41 5.47
CA LEU A 75 14.43 24.32 5.64
C LEU A 75 15.11 25.68 5.44
N SER A 76 14.69 26.44 4.42
CA SER A 76 15.27 27.75 4.14
C SER A 76 15.01 28.72 5.29
N LYS A 77 13.79 28.74 5.85
CA LYS A 77 13.48 29.58 7.01
C LYS A 77 14.23 29.13 8.26
N ARG A 78 14.21 27.83 8.54
CA ARG A 78 14.84 27.24 9.74
C ARG A 78 16.36 27.44 9.75
N ASN A 79 17.00 27.17 8.62
CA ASN A 79 18.46 27.20 8.50
C ASN A 79 18.98 28.55 7.98
N ARG A 80 18.08 29.51 7.70
CA ARG A 80 18.39 30.81 7.09
C ARG A 80 19.13 30.67 5.76
N TYR A 81 18.64 29.83 4.86
CA TYR A 81 19.11 29.80 3.49
C TYR A 81 18.53 30.96 2.70
N THR A 82 19.28 31.42 1.70
CA THR A 82 18.87 32.50 0.80
C THR A 82 18.70 31.95 -0.62
N LYS A 83 17.80 32.55 -1.40
CA LYS A 83 17.61 32.19 -2.81
C LYS A 83 18.82 32.68 -3.61
N PRO A 84 19.53 31.80 -4.34
CA PRO A 84 20.66 32.22 -5.17
C PRO A 84 20.19 33.03 -6.39
N ILE A 85 21.07 33.89 -6.90
CA ILE A 85 20.88 34.61 -8.17
C ILE A 85 21.65 33.83 -9.24
N LEU A 86 20.98 33.53 -10.35
CA LEU A 86 21.60 32.84 -11.49
C LEU A 86 22.12 33.87 -12.49
N SER A 87 23.34 33.65 -12.97
CA SER A 87 24.03 34.46 -13.98
C SER A 87 24.59 33.53 -15.07
N ASN A 88 24.79 34.05 -16.28
CA ASN A 88 25.42 33.31 -17.40
C ASN A 88 26.96 33.37 -17.37
N SER A 89 27.55 33.85 -16.27
CA SER A 89 28.99 33.90 -16.06
C SER A 89 29.52 32.57 -15.53
N ASP A 90 30.78 32.25 -15.82
CA ASP A 90 31.47 31.07 -15.27
C ASP A 90 31.99 31.28 -13.83
N GLU A 91 31.52 32.31 -13.15
CA GLU A 91 31.93 32.69 -11.79
C GLU A 91 30.92 32.23 -10.74
N ILE A 92 31.42 31.76 -9.59
CA ILE A 92 30.62 31.43 -8.41
C ILE A 92 31.04 32.36 -7.27
N PHE A 93 30.09 33.18 -6.81
CA PHE A 93 30.29 34.05 -5.65
C PHE A 93 29.40 33.60 -4.48
N ILE A 94 30.02 33.30 -3.33
CA ILE A 94 29.32 32.88 -2.11
C ILE A 94 29.81 33.73 -0.95
N SER A 95 28.91 34.53 -0.37
CA SER A 95 29.16 35.27 0.87
C SER A 95 28.70 34.48 2.09
N GLU A 96 29.54 34.35 3.13
CA GLU A 96 29.21 33.69 4.41
C GLU A 96 28.62 32.27 4.27
N GLY A 97 29.13 31.52 3.29
CA GLY A 97 28.71 30.16 3.01
C GLY A 97 28.91 29.22 4.20
N ARG A 98 27.99 28.26 4.37
CA ARG A 98 28.07 27.23 5.42
C ARG A 98 27.90 25.86 4.79
N HIS A 99 28.61 24.88 5.35
CA HIS A 99 28.43 23.49 4.93
C HIS A 99 27.09 22.94 5.46
N PRO A 100 26.15 22.49 4.60
CA PRO A 100 24.76 22.21 4.99
C PRO A 100 24.58 21.03 5.95
N VAL A 101 25.55 20.10 5.98
CA VAL A 101 25.55 18.92 6.86
C VAL A 101 26.37 19.13 8.15
N VAL A 102 27.59 19.69 8.05
CA VAL A 102 28.54 19.80 9.17
C VAL A 102 28.14 20.88 10.18
N LYS A 103 27.52 21.98 9.73
CA LYS A 103 27.02 23.05 10.59
C LYS A 103 25.49 23.15 10.46
N ARG A 104 24.78 22.27 11.18
CA ARG A 104 23.33 22.42 11.44
C ARG A 104 23.09 23.28 12.66
#